data_AF-A0A9W6R7S6-F1
#
_entry.id   AF-A0A9W6R7S6-F1
#
_cell.length_a   1.000
_cell.length_b   1.000
_cell.length_c   1.000
_cell.angle_alpha   90.00
_cell.angle_beta   90.00
_cell.angle_gamma   90.00
#
_symmetry.space_group_name_H-M   'P 1'
#
loop_
_entity.id
_entity.type
_entity.pdbx_description
1 polymer ?
#
loop_
_entity_poly.entity_id
_entity_poly.type
_entity_poly.pdbx_seq_one_letter_code
_entity_poly.pdbx_strand_id
1 'polypeptide(L)'
;MTGAVAHPTQIPLDELIDTRQRREQHSDLHCVTTWSARDLHWEGVLFREVHEALAVRVGLARTAGWVSIKGLDGYHACLRLDDALADDVLLADRLDGAPLPTEHGAPLRLVAPAHYGYKSVKHVCAIEYRRTYSPGSARWAAHPRGRVEREERSRYLPGPFWRVIWRAALPRVRRRYDQR
;
A
#
# COMPACT_ATOMS: atom_id res chain seq x y z
N MET A 1 -5.76 -8.78 11.60
CA MET A 1 -4.29 -8.73 11.79
C MET A 1 -3.76 -10.11 12.10
N THR A 2 -2.69 -10.53 11.42
CA THR A 2 -2.10 -11.88 11.56
C THR A 2 -0.56 -11.84 11.44
N GLY A 3 0.09 -13.00 11.49
CA GLY A 3 1.53 -13.16 11.25
C GLY A 3 2.35 -13.17 12.54
N ALA A 4 3.37 -12.32 12.61
CA ALA A 4 4.31 -12.21 13.74
C ALA A 4 3.68 -11.47 14.95
N VAL A 5 2.53 -11.96 15.42
CA VAL A 5 1.74 -11.41 16.53
C VAL A 5 1.36 -12.56 17.47
N ALA A 6 1.22 -12.28 18.77
CA ALA A 6 0.80 -13.27 19.77
C ALA A 6 -0.71 -13.56 19.68
N HIS A 7 -1.52 -12.55 19.39
CA HIS A 7 -2.99 -12.64 19.38
C HIS A 7 -3.55 -12.14 18.05
N PRO A 8 -3.65 -13.00 17.02
CA PRO A 8 -4.34 -12.67 15.78
C PRO A 8 -5.76 -12.18 16.06
N THR A 9 -6.14 -11.03 15.49
CA THR A 9 -7.39 -10.34 15.82
C THR A 9 -8.09 -9.85 14.56
N GLN A 10 -9.42 -9.89 14.55
CA GLN A 10 -10.25 -9.21 13.55
C GLN A 10 -10.85 -7.96 14.17
N ILE A 11 -10.90 -6.88 13.41
CA ILE A 11 -11.36 -5.57 13.89
C ILE A 11 -12.36 -5.07 12.86
N PRO A 12 -13.57 -4.69 13.29
CA PRO A 12 -14.54 -4.01 12.45
C PRO A 12 -13.96 -2.73 11.81
N LEU A 13 -14.34 -2.43 10.58
CA LEU A 13 -13.78 -1.29 9.84
C LEU A 13 -14.16 0.05 10.48
N ASP A 14 -15.39 0.17 10.95
CA ASP A 14 -15.93 1.30 11.72
C ASP A 14 -15.11 1.54 13.00
N GLU A 15 -14.79 0.49 13.77
CA GLU A 15 -13.88 0.62 14.92
C GLU A 15 -12.50 1.15 14.50
N LEU A 16 -12.03 0.80 13.31
CA LEU A 16 -10.72 1.23 12.81
C LEU A 16 -10.71 2.69 12.33
N ILE A 17 -11.79 3.15 11.68
CA ILE A 17 -11.86 4.48 11.05
C ILE A 17 -12.50 5.52 11.96
N ASP A 18 -13.64 5.21 12.59
CA ASP A 18 -14.47 6.20 13.27
C ASP A 18 -13.90 6.63 14.63
N THR A 19 -13.06 5.79 15.23
CA THR A 19 -12.44 6.09 16.53
C THR A 19 -11.16 6.92 16.43
N ARG A 20 -10.72 7.27 15.22
CA ARG A 20 -9.43 7.92 14.97
C ARG A 20 -9.58 9.27 14.31
N GLN A 21 -8.61 10.14 14.57
CA GLN A 21 -8.59 11.47 13.98
C GLN A 21 -8.30 11.34 12.48
N ARG A 22 -9.22 11.83 11.65
CA ARG A 22 -9.03 11.84 10.18
C ARG A 22 -7.86 12.74 9.79
N ARG A 23 -7.19 12.38 8.70
CA ARG A 23 -6.15 13.18 8.02
C ARG A 23 -6.55 13.36 6.58
N GLU A 24 -6.23 14.54 6.07
CA GLU A 24 -6.32 14.87 4.66
C GLU A 24 -4.91 15.09 4.13
N GLN A 25 -4.63 14.59 2.93
CA GLN A 25 -3.36 14.84 2.26
C GLN A 25 -3.54 14.95 0.75
N HIS A 26 -2.80 15.89 0.15
CA HIS A 26 -2.61 15.94 -1.28
C HIS A 26 -1.33 15.18 -1.63
N SER A 27 -1.43 14.16 -2.47
CA SER A 27 -0.26 13.38 -2.87
C SER A 27 -0.38 12.77 -4.26
N ASP A 28 0.77 12.55 -4.88
CA ASP A 28 0.85 11.90 -6.19
C ASP A 28 0.86 10.37 -6.02
N LEU A 29 0.31 9.68 -7.02
CA LEU A 29 0.42 8.23 -7.18
C LEU A 29 1.21 7.93 -8.45
N HIS A 30 2.43 7.43 -8.27
CA HIS A 30 3.30 7.06 -9.38
C HIS A 30 3.24 5.57 -9.66
N CYS A 31 2.99 5.19 -10.90
CA CYS A 31 3.01 3.79 -11.30
C CYS A 31 4.37 3.32 -11.79
N VAL A 32 4.68 2.05 -11.50
CA VAL A 32 5.88 1.38 -12.03
C VAL A 32 5.88 1.36 -13.56
N THR A 33 4.70 1.40 -14.19
CA THR A 33 4.54 1.48 -15.64
C THR A 33 4.57 2.92 -16.17
N THR A 34 5.17 3.86 -15.45
CA THR A 34 5.53 5.24 -15.90
C THR A 34 4.39 6.24 -16.10
N TRP A 35 3.14 5.89 -15.77
CA TRP A 35 2.08 6.88 -15.60
C TRP A 35 2.03 7.39 -14.16
N SER A 36 1.52 8.60 -13.95
CA SER A 36 1.28 9.17 -12.61
C SER A 36 -0.07 9.85 -12.58
N ALA A 37 -0.79 9.70 -11.47
CA ALA A 37 -1.92 10.54 -11.12
C ALA A 37 -1.41 11.56 -10.11
N ARG A 38 -1.68 12.85 -10.33
CA ARG A 38 -1.11 13.94 -9.53
C ARG A 38 -2.18 14.66 -8.73
N ASP A 39 -1.77 15.24 -7.61
CA ASP A 39 -2.61 16.10 -6.77
C ASP A 39 -3.92 15.41 -6.35
N LEU A 40 -3.83 14.16 -5.92
CA LEU A 40 -4.97 13.41 -5.41
C LEU A 40 -5.22 13.80 -3.96
N HIS A 41 -6.46 14.22 -3.64
CA HIS A 41 -6.86 14.57 -2.28
C HIS A 41 -7.37 13.31 -1.57
N TRP A 42 -6.54 12.71 -0.73
CA TRP A 42 -6.90 11.53 0.05
C TRP A 42 -7.36 11.94 1.43
N GLU A 43 -8.35 11.21 1.95
CA GLU A 43 -8.72 11.29 3.36
C GLU A 43 -8.81 9.90 3.98
N GLY A 44 -8.43 9.82 5.25
CA GLY A 44 -8.50 8.59 6.03
C GLY A 44 -7.78 8.69 7.35
N VAL A 45 -7.19 7.59 7.81
CA VAL A 45 -6.45 7.52 9.08
C VAL A 45 -4.99 7.16 8.83
N LEU A 46 -4.08 7.65 9.66
CA LEU A 46 -2.67 7.29 9.54
C LEU A 46 -2.46 5.82 9.87
N PHE A 47 -1.71 5.12 9.02
CA PHE A 47 -1.38 3.72 9.27
C PHE A 47 -0.60 3.56 10.58
N ARG A 48 0.27 4.53 10.92
CA ARG A 48 1.04 4.51 12.18
C ARG A 48 0.13 4.51 13.42
N GLU A 49 -0.95 5.30 13.41
CA GLU A 49 -1.88 5.39 14.54
C GLU A 49 -2.69 4.09 14.69
N VAL A 50 -3.07 3.47 13.57
CA VAL A 50 -3.69 2.15 13.56
C VAL A 50 -2.73 1.09 14.07
N HIS A 51 -1.46 1.14 13.67
CA HIS A 51 -0.43 0.24 14.16
C HIS A 51 -0.21 0.39 15.66
N GLU A 52 -0.01 1.60 16.17
CA GLU A 52 0.27 1.87 17.58
C GLU A 52 -0.85 1.39 18.49
N ALA A 53 -2.10 1.69 18.12
CA ALA A 53 -3.28 1.26 18.87
C ALA A 53 -3.41 -0.27 18.96
N LEU A 54 -2.92 -0.99 17.94
CA LEU A 54 -3.13 -2.42 17.82
C LEU A 54 -1.90 -3.25 18.17
N ALA A 55 -0.69 -2.69 18.08
CA ALA A 55 0.57 -3.40 18.31
C ALA A 55 0.64 -4.02 19.71
N VAL A 56 0.15 -3.29 20.72
CA VAL A 56 0.04 -3.79 22.10
C VAL A 56 -1.05 -4.87 22.20
N ARG A 57 -2.24 -4.61 21.63
CA ARG A 57 -3.39 -5.53 21.65
C ARG A 57 -3.06 -6.89 21.03
N VAL A 58 -2.31 -6.91 19.94
CA VAL A 58 -1.96 -8.16 19.23
C VAL A 58 -0.66 -8.79 19.74
N GLY A 59 0.07 -8.15 20.65
CA GLY A 59 1.38 -8.60 21.11
C GLY A 59 2.37 -8.73 19.95
N LEU A 60 2.62 -7.64 19.23
CA LEU A 60 3.52 -7.64 18.07
C LEU A 60 4.93 -8.08 18.44
N ALA A 61 5.48 -9.05 17.70
CA ALA A 61 6.85 -9.50 17.91
C ALA A 61 7.86 -8.41 17.51
N ARG A 62 8.83 -8.12 18.39
CA ARG A 62 9.93 -7.17 18.12
C ARG A 62 10.75 -7.49 16.87
N THR A 63 10.72 -8.74 16.42
CA THR A 63 11.39 -9.21 15.19
C THR A 63 10.61 -8.89 13.90
N ALA A 64 9.42 -8.30 13.98
CA ALA A 64 8.62 -7.95 12.82
C ALA A 64 9.19 -6.68 12.14
N GLY A 65 9.97 -6.86 11.07
CA GLY A 65 10.53 -5.75 10.28
C GLY A 65 9.73 -5.41 9.03
N TRP A 66 8.68 -6.18 8.72
CA TRP A 66 7.91 -6.08 7.49
C TRP A 66 6.42 -6.19 7.75
N VAL A 67 5.62 -5.56 6.89
CA VAL A 67 4.16 -5.69 6.89
C VAL A 67 3.69 -6.05 5.49
N SER A 68 2.80 -7.03 5.40
CA SER A 68 2.12 -7.41 4.16
C SER A 68 0.66 -7.00 4.25
N ILE A 69 0.24 -6.13 3.35
CA ILE A 69 -1.14 -5.68 3.23
C ILE A 69 -1.81 -6.52 2.15
N LYS A 70 -2.98 -7.08 2.45
CA LYS A 70 -3.78 -7.88 1.52
C LYS A 70 -5.10 -7.20 1.22
N GLY A 71 -5.45 -7.17 -0.05
CA GLY A 71 -6.74 -6.78 -0.58
C GLY A 71 -7.69 -7.98 -0.69
N LEU A 72 -8.98 -7.69 -0.68
CA LEU A 72 -10.04 -8.68 -0.86
C LEU A 72 -9.99 -9.36 -2.24
N ASP A 73 -9.44 -8.66 -3.24
CA ASP A 73 -9.18 -9.16 -4.60
C ASP A 73 -8.02 -10.17 -4.68
N GLY A 74 -7.42 -10.53 -3.54
CA GLY A 74 -6.27 -11.43 -3.45
C GLY A 74 -4.93 -10.73 -3.75
N TYR A 75 -4.94 -9.44 -4.11
CA TYR A 75 -3.72 -8.69 -4.29
C TYR A 75 -3.04 -8.44 -2.95
N HIS A 76 -1.72 -8.57 -2.87
CA HIS A 76 -1.00 -8.19 -1.68
C HIS A 76 0.38 -7.63 -1.98
N ALA A 77 0.81 -6.68 -1.16
CA ALA A 77 2.11 -6.06 -1.24
C ALA A 77 2.76 -6.02 0.14
N CYS A 78 4.09 -6.15 0.15
CA CYS A 78 4.89 -6.10 1.37
C CYS A 78 5.71 -4.81 1.42
N LEU A 79 5.69 -4.12 2.55
CA LEU A 79 6.49 -2.94 2.84
C LEU A 79 7.38 -3.22 4.06
N ARG A 80 8.51 -2.50 4.17
CA ARG A 80 9.21 -2.43 5.45
C ARG A 80 8.29 -1.77 6.46
N LEU A 81 8.33 -2.23 7.71
CA LEU A 81 7.47 -1.68 8.75
C LEU A 81 7.73 -0.18 8.92
N ASP A 82 8.99 0.25 9.02
CA ASP A 82 9.35 1.68 9.13
C ASP A 82 8.84 2.53 7.97
N ASP A 83 8.71 1.94 6.76
CA ASP A 83 8.14 2.67 5.62
C ASP A 83 6.63 2.79 5.72
N ALA A 84 5.96 1.74 6.19
CA ALA A 84 4.52 1.76 6.38
C ALA A 84 4.11 2.68 7.55
N LEU A 85 5.01 2.92 8.50
CA LEU A 85 4.80 3.82 9.64
C LEU A 85 5.20 5.28 9.35
N ALA A 86 5.54 5.62 8.10
CA ALA A 86 5.84 7.00 7.73
C ALA A 86 4.60 7.91 7.88
N ASP A 87 4.85 9.20 8.08
CA ASP A 87 3.82 10.20 8.43
C ASP A 87 2.87 10.55 7.29
N ASP A 88 3.14 10.06 6.08
CA ASP A 88 2.35 10.25 4.85
C ASP A 88 1.62 8.97 4.40
N VAL A 89 1.70 7.89 5.18
CA VAL A 89 1.04 6.62 4.86
C VAL A 89 -0.35 6.56 5.49
N LEU A 90 -1.37 6.53 4.63
CA LEU A 90 -2.77 6.50 5.02
C LEU A 90 -3.42 5.16 4.73
N LEU A 91 -4.39 4.81 5.57
CA LEU A 91 -5.52 3.97 5.21
C LEU A 91 -6.67 4.90 4.83
N ALA A 92 -6.81 5.12 3.52
CA ALA A 92 -7.78 6.04 2.93
C ALA A 92 -9.10 5.34 2.62
N ASP A 93 -10.20 6.02 2.94
CA ASP A 93 -11.58 5.63 2.63
C ASP A 93 -12.28 6.66 1.73
N ARG A 94 -11.65 7.83 1.50
CA ARG A 94 -12.13 8.88 0.59
C ARG A 94 -11.05 9.35 -0.39
N LEU A 95 -11.52 9.84 -1.53
CA LEU A 95 -10.74 10.51 -2.58
C LEU A 95 -11.56 11.68 -3.12
N ASP A 96 -10.93 12.85 -3.21
CA ASP A 96 -11.50 14.09 -3.77
C ASP A 96 -12.85 14.47 -3.13
N GLY A 97 -12.92 14.39 -1.79
CA GLY A 97 -14.11 14.71 -1.00
C GLY A 97 -15.22 13.63 -0.99
N ALA A 98 -15.08 12.56 -1.78
CA ALA A 98 -16.08 11.50 -1.90
C ALA A 98 -15.58 10.15 -1.35
N PRO A 99 -16.47 9.25 -0.88
CA PRO A 99 -16.11 7.87 -0.59
C PRO A 99 -15.42 7.20 -1.78
N LEU A 100 -14.42 6.36 -1.52
CA LEU A 100 -13.71 5.66 -2.58
C LEU A 100 -14.68 4.86 -3.46
N PRO A 101 -14.59 4.99 -4.80
CA PRO A 101 -15.21 4.05 -5.71
C PRO A 101 -14.60 2.65 -5.56
N THR A 102 -15.37 1.62 -5.90
CA THR A 102 -14.88 0.23 -5.90
C THR A 102 -13.65 0.11 -6.79
N GLU A 103 -13.61 0.73 -7.98
CA GLU A 103 -12.42 0.67 -8.84
C GLU A 103 -11.15 1.29 -8.21
N HIS A 104 -11.30 2.14 -7.19
CA HIS A 104 -10.20 2.81 -6.50
C HIS A 104 -9.80 2.13 -5.20
N GLY A 105 -10.53 1.10 -4.79
CA GLY A 105 -10.16 0.21 -3.70
C GLY A 105 -11.04 0.32 -2.47
N ALA A 106 -12.31 0.73 -2.63
CA ALA A 106 -13.28 0.73 -1.55
C ALA A 106 -13.36 -0.63 -0.80
N PRO A 107 -13.71 -0.64 0.49
CA PRO A 107 -13.97 0.52 1.33
C PRO A 107 -12.70 1.16 1.91
N LEU A 108 -11.54 0.52 1.76
CA LEU A 108 -10.29 0.97 2.35
C LEU A 108 -9.09 0.67 1.45
N ARG A 109 -8.23 1.67 1.27
CA ARG A 109 -7.02 1.58 0.46
C ARG A 109 -5.80 2.03 1.26
N LEU A 110 -4.69 1.30 1.14
CA LEU A 110 -3.38 1.82 1.58
C LEU A 110 -2.87 2.85 0.56
N VAL A 111 -2.48 4.02 1.04
CA VAL A 111 -1.83 5.08 0.27
C VAL A 111 -0.44 5.31 0.85
N ALA A 112 0.61 5.03 0.06
CA ALA A 112 2.01 5.26 0.43
C ALA A 112 2.69 6.11 -0.67
N PRO A 113 2.65 7.45 -0.58
CA PRO A 113 3.07 8.36 -1.65
C PRO A 113 4.53 8.20 -2.08
N ALA A 114 5.42 7.95 -1.13
CA ALA A 114 6.84 7.77 -1.40
C ALA A 114 7.17 6.46 -2.17
N HIS A 115 6.19 5.60 -2.40
CA HIS A 115 6.34 4.29 -3.03
C HIS A 115 5.53 4.17 -4.32
N TYR A 116 5.96 3.29 -5.23
CA TYR A 116 5.19 3.02 -6.44
C TYR A 116 3.82 2.42 -6.12
N GLY A 117 2.81 2.76 -6.92
CA GLY A 117 1.40 2.46 -6.67
C GLY A 117 1.03 0.97 -6.52
N TYR A 118 1.91 0.04 -6.91
CA TYR A 118 1.73 -1.39 -6.63
C TYR A 118 1.88 -1.72 -5.12
N LYS A 119 2.52 -0.86 -4.33
CA LYS A 119 2.57 -0.97 -2.86
C LYS A 119 1.30 -0.44 -2.20
N SER A 120 0.59 0.49 -2.85
CA SER A 120 -0.66 1.10 -2.40
C SER A 120 -1.85 0.16 -2.67
N VAL A 121 -2.02 -0.85 -1.81
CA VAL A 121 -3.00 -1.94 -1.94
C VAL A 121 -4.44 -1.44 -1.84
N LYS A 122 -5.29 -1.94 -2.73
CA LYS A 122 -6.74 -1.69 -2.79
C LYS A 122 -7.52 -2.73 -1.96
N HIS A 123 -8.74 -2.40 -1.55
CA HIS A 123 -9.67 -3.33 -0.89
C HIS A 123 -9.10 -3.98 0.38
N VAL A 124 -8.36 -3.20 1.19
CA VAL A 124 -7.59 -3.71 2.33
C VAL A 124 -8.49 -4.50 3.27
N CYS A 125 -8.16 -5.78 3.46
CA CYS A 125 -8.89 -6.70 4.33
C CYS A 125 -7.99 -7.38 5.38
N ALA A 126 -6.66 -7.38 5.17
CA ALA A 126 -5.74 -7.95 6.15
C ALA A 126 -4.40 -7.22 6.20
N ILE A 127 -3.88 -7.10 7.43
CA ILE A 127 -2.54 -6.64 7.76
C ILE A 127 -1.81 -7.83 8.40
N GLU A 128 -0.75 -8.29 7.76
CA GLU A 128 0.08 -9.41 8.22
C GLU A 128 1.49 -8.91 8.56
N TYR A 129 1.88 -9.00 9.83
CA TYR A 129 3.24 -8.66 10.26
C TYR A 129 4.20 -9.80 9.98
N ARG A 130 5.40 -9.49 9.48
CA ARG A 130 6.37 -10.49 9.02
C ARG A 130 7.77 -10.17 9.50
N ARG A 131 8.55 -11.23 9.72
CA ARG A 131 9.99 -11.14 10.03
C ARG A 131 10.84 -10.95 8.78
N THR A 132 10.39 -11.51 7.66
CA THR A 132 11.11 -11.53 6.39
C THR A 132 10.27 -10.91 5.26
N TYR A 133 10.98 -10.35 4.28
CA TYR A 133 10.37 -9.78 3.07
C TYR A 133 9.68 -10.85 2.21
N SER A 134 8.57 -10.46 1.58
CA SER A 134 7.92 -11.22 0.51
C SER A 134 7.66 -10.33 -0.71
N PRO A 135 7.90 -10.81 -1.94
CA PRO A 135 7.65 -10.03 -3.15
C PRO A 135 6.15 -9.75 -3.40
N GLY A 136 5.26 -10.48 -2.73
CA GLY A 136 3.82 -10.32 -2.88
C GLY A 136 3.32 -10.65 -4.29
N SER A 137 2.17 -10.08 -4.66
CA SER A 137 1.53 -10.30 -5.97
C SER A 137 2.33 -9.74 -7.15
N ALA A 138 3.19 -8.73 -6.91
CA ALA A 138 4.06 -8.17 -7.95
C ALA A 138 5.27 -9.07 -8.32
N ARG A 139 5.50 -10.17 -7.59
CA ARG A 139 6.51 -11.20 -7.88
C ARG A 139 7.87 -10.60 -8.27
N TRP A 140 8.39 -10.95 -9.44
CA TRP A 140 9.72 -10.54 -9.92
C TRP A 140 9.83 -9.03 -10.18
N ALA A 141 8.71 -8.35 -10.42
CA ALA A 141 8.70 -6.90 -10.63
C ALA A 141 8.73 -6.12 -9.32
N ALA A 142 8.53 -6.78 -8.17
CA ALA A 142 8.55 -6.12 -6.87
C ALA A 142 9.97 -5.72 -6.46
N HIS A 143 10.12 -4.48 -6.00
CA HIS A 143 11.28 -4.04 -5.25
C HIS A 143 11.00 -4.16 -3.74
N PRO A 144 11.98 -4.52 -2.90
CA PRO A 144 11.77 -4.60 -1.44
C PRO A 144 11.28 -3.29 -0.83
N ARG A 145 11.91 -2.19 -1.23
CA ARG A 145 11.54 -0.83 -0.85
C ARG A 145 10.52 -0.29 -1.85
N GLY A 146 10.95 0.14 -3.03
CA GLY A 146 10.06 0.56 -4.12
C GLY A 146 9.82 2.07 -4.10
N ARG A 147 10.84 2.83 -3.66
CA ARG A 147 10.84 4.28 -3.53
C ARG A 147 10.81 4.96 -4.90
N VAL A 148 9.93 5.94 -5.05
CA VAL A 148 9.76 6.69 -6.30
C VAL A 148 10.99 7.56 -6.59
N GLU A 149 11.45 8.30 -5.60
CA GLU A 149 12.61 9.22 -5.69
C GLU A 149 13.88 8.53 -6.19
N ARG A 150 14.08 7.28 -5.79
CA ARG A 150 15.26 6.47 -6.13
C ARG A 150 15.08 5.63 -7.39
N GLU A 151 13.97 5.80 -8.10
CA GLU A 151 13.56 4.99 -9.25
C GLU A 151 13.64 3.47 -9.03
N GLU A 152 13.29 3.00 -7.83
CA GLU A 152 13.38 1.58 -7.42
C GLU A 152 12.25 0.73 -8.03
N ARG A 153 12.24 0.60 -9.36
CA ARG A 153 11.15 -0.07 -10.10
C ARG A 153 11.18 -1.59 -10.00
N SER A 154 12.36 -2.19 -9.83
CA SER A 154 12.55 -3.65 -9.75
C SER A 154 13.87 -3.95 -9.04
N ARG A 155 13.99 -5.15 -8.46
CA ARG A 155 15.22 -5.64 -7.84
C ARG A 155 16.36 -5.89 -8.84
N TYR A 156 16.06 -6.12 -10.12
CA TYR A 156 17.02 -6.77 -11.04
C TYR A 156 17.77 -5.83 -11.99
N LEU A 157 17.19 -4.69 -12.36
CA LEU A 157 17.84 -3.73 -13.27
C LEU A 157 17.70 -2.30 -12.74
N PRO A 158 18.65 -1.41 -13.05
CA PRO A 158 18.57 0.01 -12.68
C PRO A 158 17.31 0.68 -13.23
N GLY A 159 16.76 1.64 -12.47
CA GLY A 159 15.51 2.36 -12.77
C GLY A 159 15.39 2.91 -14.22
N PRO A 160 16.43 3.55 -14.78
CA PRO A 160 16.37 4.12 -16.13
C PRO A 160 16.12 3.08 -17.23
N PHE A 161 16.66 1.86 -17.08
CA PHE A 161 16.45 0.77 -18.03
C PHE A 161 15.00 0.26 -17.99
N TRP A 162 14.43 0.10 -16.80
CA TRP A 162 13.04 -0.29 -16.63
C TRP A 162 12.05 0.74 -17.18
N ARG A 163 12.40 2.03 -17.13
CA ARG A 163 11.56 3.09 -17.69
C ARG A 163 11.35 2.93 -19.19
N VAL A 164 12.40 2.53 -19.93
CA VAL A 164 12.32 2.27 -21.37
C VAL A 164 11.46 1.04 -21.65
N ILE A 165 11.71 -0.05 -20.93
CA ILE A 165 10.96 -1.32 -21.08
C ILE A 165 9.47 -1.09 -20.79
N TRP A 166 9.14 -0.41 -19.68
CA TRP A 166 7.75 -0.17 -19.32
C TRP A 166 7.04 0.81 -20.25
N ARG A 167 7.71 1.85 -20.76
CA ARG A 167 7.13 2.74 -21.78
C ARG A 167 6.75 1.98 -23.05
N ALA A 168 7.61 1.07 -23.51
CA ALA A 168 7.32 0.24 -24.69
C ALA A 168 6.19 -0.77 -24.42
N ALA A 169 6.09 -1.30 -23.20
CA ALA A 169 5.05 -2.26 -22.82
C ALA A 169 3.69 -1.61 -22.46
N LEU A 170 3.68 -0.31 -22.15
CA LEU A 170 2.54 0.45 -21.63
C LEU A 170 1.24 0.29 -22.43
N PRO A 171 1.24 0.34 -23.78
CA PRO A 171 0.01 0.17 -24.56
C PRO A 171 -0.63 -1.21 -24.38
N ARG A 172 0.19 -2.26 -24.18
CA ARG A 172 -0.29 -3.63 -23.95
C ARG A 172 -0.75 -3.86 -22.51
N VAL A 173 -0.06 -3.23 -21.56
CA VAL A 173 -0.40 -3.35 -20.14
C VAL A 173 -1.67 -2.59 -19.81
N ARG A 174 -1.86 -1.37 -20.36
CA ARG A 174 -3.07 -0.56 -20.14
C ARG A 174 -4.34 -1.25 -20.66
N ARG A 175 -4.30 -1.92 -21.81
CA ARG A 175 -5.44 -2.71 -22.33
C ARG A 175 -5.96 -3.76 -21.36
N ARG A 176 -5.12 -4.30 -20.47
CA ARG A 176 -5.58 -5.25 -19.43
C ARG A 176 -6.33 -4.58 -18.27
N TYR A 177 -6.08 -3.29 -18.04
CA TYR A 177 -6.78 -2.50 -17.03
C TYR A 177 -8.09 -1.91 -17.55
N ASP A 178 -8.16 -1.52 -18.82
CA ASP A 178 -9.40 -1.01 -19.43
C ASP A 178 -10.44 -2.13 -19.71
N GLN A 179 -10.07 -3.40 -19.53
CA GLN A 179 -10.91 -4.58 -19.78
C GLN A 179 -11.42 -5.28 -18.49
N ARG A 180 -11.18 -4.69 -17.31
CA ARG A 180 -11.63 -5.20 -16.00
C ARG A 180 -12.35 -4.10 -15.24
#